data_AF-A0A1H3YDU6-F1
#
_entry.id   AF-A0A1H3YDU6-F1
#
_cell.length_a   1.000
_cell.length_b   1.000
_cell.length_c   1.000
_cell.angle_alpha   90.00
_cell.angle_beta   90.00
_cell.angle_gamma   90.00
#
_symmetry.space_group_name_H-M   'P 1'
#
loop_
_entity.id
_entity.type
_entity.pdbx_description
1 polymer ?
#
loop_
_entity_poly.entity_id
_entity_poly.type
_entity_poly.pdbx_seq_one_letter_code
_entity_poly.pdbx_strand_id
1 'polypeptide(L)' 'MPEKKNFVLRLDQGAYKALEKWAADEFRSVNGQIEYILNQALKEQFGPHFQEKFTKNSKDAVRPRSPGDTDPPANQ' A
#
# COMPACT_ATOMS: atom_id res chain seq x y z
N MET A 1 6.51 13.19 -0.43
CA MET A 1 6.31 12.07 0.51
C MET A 1 5.44 11.04 -0.18
N PRO A 2 5.77 9.74 -0.19
CA PRO A 2 4.89 8.72 -0.75
C PRO A 2 3.54 8.77 -0.05
N GLU A 3 2.45 8.77 -0.81
CA GLU A 3 1.10 8.74 -0.27
C GLU A 3 0.91 7.46 0.56
N LYS A 4 0.82 7.61 1.88
CA LYS A 4 0.46 6.51 2.76
C LYS A 4 -1.07 6.38 2.76
N LYS A 5 -1.59 5.27 2.25
CA LYS A 5 -3.02 4.96 2.37
C LYS A 5 -3.32 4.55 3.81
N ASN A 6 -4.18 5.31 4.47
CA ASN A 6 -4.69 4.96 5.80
C ASN A 6 -5.75 3.86 5.63
N PHE A 7 -5.57 2.73 6.33
CA PHE A 7 -6.55 1.65 6.38
C PHE A 7 -6.86 1.32 7.84
N VAL A 8 -8.12 0.99 8.13
CA VAL A 8 -8.53 0.56 9.47
C VAL A 8 -8.26 -0.94 9.57
N LEU A 9 -7.26 -1.31 10.37
CA LEU A 9 -6.95 -2.72 10.65
C LEU A 9 -7.77 -3.20 11.86
N ARG A 10 -8.51 -4.30 11.69
CA ARG A 10 -9.16 -4.98 12.81
C ARG A 10 -8.19 -6.02 13.37
N LEU A 11 -7.77 -5.83 14.62
CA LEU A 11 -6.90 -6.76 15.34
C LEU A 11 -7.63 -7.28 16.57
N ASP A 12 -7.33 -8.52 16.94
CA ASP A 12 -7.67 -9.04 18.26
C ASP A 12 -6.89 -8.27 19.35
N GLN A 13 -7.50 -8.14 20.54
CA GLN A 13 -6.91 -7.40 21.64
C GLN A 13 -5.61 -8.03 22.15
N GLY A 14 -5.50 -9.37 22.16
CA GLY A 14 -4.30 -10.07 22.56
C GLY A 14 -3.15 -9.84 21.57
N ALA A 15 -3.46 -9.89 20.28
CA ALA A 15 -2.49 -9.58 19.22
C ALA A 15 -1.99 -8.14 19.31
N TYR A 16 -2.88 -7.18 19.56
CA TYR A 16 -2.49 -5.77 19.73
C TYR A 16 -1.54 -5.58 20.93
N LYS A 17 -1.83 -6.19 22.08
CA LYS A 17 -0.95 -6.11 23.26
C LYS A 17 0.44 -6.72 23.01
N ALA A 18 0.49 -7.87 22.34
CA ALA A 18 1.75 -8.50 22.00
C ALA A 18 2.58 -7.61 21.06
N LEU A 19 1.93 -6.98 20.08
CA LEU A 19 2.55 -6.04 19.16
C LEU A 19 3.03 -4.77 19.85
N GLU A 20 2.25 -4.22 20.78
CA GLU A 20 2.62 -3.05 21.58
C GLU A 20 3.86 -3.31 22.43
N LYS A 21 3.90 -4.47 23.09
CA LYS A 21 5.08 -4.90 23.86
C LYS A 21 6.32 -5.03 22.96
N TRP A 22 6.19 -5.70 21.82
CA TRP A 22 7.31 -5.89 20.89
C TRP A 22 7.80 -4.56 20.30
N ALA A 23 6.88 -3.67 19.93
CA ALA A 23 7.23 -2.34 19.45
C ALA A 23 7.99 -1.53 20.53
N ALA A 24 7.55 -1.60 21.79
CA ALA A 24 8.22 -0.95 22.91
C ALA A 24 9.62 -1.52 23.15
N ASP A 25 9.79 -2.85 23.08
CA ASP A 25 11.08 -3.52 23.26
C ASP A 25 12.10 -3.12 22.16
N GLU A 26 11.62 -2.77 20.96
CA GLU A 26 12.46 -2.28 19.84
C GLU A 26 12.53 -0.75 19.71
N PHE A 27 11.98 0.01 20.67
CA PHE A 27 11.90 1.48 20.64
C PHE A 27 11.20 2.03 19.38
N ARG A 28 10.12 1.36 18.94
CA ARG A 28 9.28 1.75 17.80
C ARG A 28 7.87 2.09 18.24
N SER A 29 7.15 2.84 17.41
CA SER A 29 5.70 2.95 17.53
C SER A 29 5.03 1.67 17.02
N VAL A 30 3.81 1.40 17.48
CA VAL A 30 3.01 0.25 16.99
C VAL A 30 2.85 0.30 15.47
N ASN A 31 2.53 1.47 14.89
CA ASN A 31 2.45 1.63 13.43
C ASN A 31 3.79 1.34 12.75
N GLY A 32 4.91 1.80 13.31
CA GLY A 32 6.24 1.50 12.77
C GLY A 32 6.55 0.01 12.78
N GLN A 33 6.16 -0.70 13.84
CA GLN A 33 6.29 -2.16 13.94
C GLN A 33 5.43 -2.88 12.90
N ILE A 34 4.18 -2.43 12.69
CA ILE A 34 3.30 -2.97 11.63
C ILE A 34 3.93 -2.76 10.24
N GLU A 35 4.40 -1.55 9.94
CA GLU A 35 5.07 -1.24 8.67
C GLU A 35 6.29 -2.14 8.45
N TYR A 36 7.09 -2.37 9.50
CA TYR A 36 8.25 -3.26 9.44
C TYR A 36 7.88 -4.70 9.14
N ILE A 37 6.95 -5.28 9.91
CA ILE A 37 6.49 -6.67 9.74
C ILE A 37 5.93 -6.87 8.32
N LEU A 38 5.08 -5.95 7.85
CA LEU A 38 4.51 -6.02 6.51
C LEU A 38 5.59 -5.95 5.44
N ASN A 39 6.56 -5.06 5.58
CA ASN A 39 7.64 -4.92 4.61
C ASN A 39 8.50 -6.19 4.57
N GLN A 40 8.80 -6.78 5.72
CA GLN A 40 9.55 -8.04 5.81
C GLN A 40 8.78 -9.20 5.16
N ALA A 41 7.49 -9.36 5.48
CA ALA A 41 6.64 -10.39 4.89
C ALA A 41 6.54 -10.25 3.35
N LEU A 42 6.41 -9.01 2.85
CA LEU A 42 6.36 -8.74 1.41
C LEU A 42 7.70 -9.00 0.72
N LYS A 43 8.83 -8.66 1.36
CA LYS A 43 10.16 -8.99 0.85
C LYS A 43 10.39 -10.49 0.78
N GLU A 44 9.93 -11.24 1.78
CA GLU A 44 10.04 -12.69 1.82
C GLU A 44 9.23 -13.33 0.68
N GLN A 45 8.01 -12.84 0.43
CA GLN A 45 7.15 -13.40 -0.61
C GLN A 45 7.52 -12.96 -2.04
N PHE A 46 7.93 -11.72 -2.24
CA PHE A 46 8.09 -11.13 -3.59
C PHE A 46 9.53 -10.74 -3.95
N GLY A 47 10.45 -10.85 -2.99
CA GLY A 47 11.85 -10.46 -3.08
C GLY A 47 12.14 -9.01 -2.67
N PRO A 48 13.42 -8.62 -2.55
CA PRO A 48 13.84 -7.31 -2.06
C PRO A 48 13.38 -6.11 -2.91
N HIS A 49 13.07 -6.34 -4.19
CA HIS A 49 12.61 -5.31 -5.15
C HIS A 49 11.09 -5.32 -5.37
N PHE A 50 10.30 -5.87 -4.43
CA PHE A 50 8.84 -5.96 -4.60
C PHE A 50 8.17 -4.60 -4.85
N GLN A 51 8.67 -3.52 -4.23
CA GLN A 51 8.11 -2.18 -4.39
C GLN A 51 8.16 -1.70 -5.84
N GLU A 52 9.24 -2.00 -6.57
CA GLU A 52 9.38 -1.63 -7.98
C GLU A 52 8.38 -2.38 -8.88
N LYS A 53 8.07 -3.63 -8.53
CA LYS A 53 7.09 -4.46 -9.25
C LYS A 53 5.67 -3.90 -9.16
N PHE A 54 5.30 -3.37 -7.99
CA PHE A 54 3.92 -2.91 -7.72
C PHE A 54 3.71 -1.40 -7.84
N THR A 55 4.77 -0.59 -7.89
CA THR A 55 4.66 0.87 -8.12
C THR A 55 4.50 1.26 -9.59
N LYS A 56 5.03 0.45 -10.53
CA LYS A 56 4.91 0.69 -11.98
C LYS A 56 3.44 0.67 -12.46
N ASN A 57 2.60 -0.18 -11.88
CA ASN A 57 1.18 -0.29 -12.25
C ASN A 57 0.31 0.94 -11.91
N SER A 58 0.79 1.88 -11.09
CA SER A 58 -0.02 3.08 -10.75
C SER A 58 0.16 4.24 -11.75
N LYS A 59 1.22 4.25 -12.57
CA LYS A 59 1.44 5.33 -13.56
C LYS A 59 0.73 5.08 -14.89
N ASP A 60 0.42 3.83 -15.23
CA ASP A 60 -0.25 3.49 -16.49
C ASP A 60 -1.79 3.62 -16.44
N ALA A 61 -2.36 3.85 -15.26
CA ALA A 61 -3.82 3.93 -15.07
C ALA A 61 -4.43 5.31 -15.38
N VAL A 62 -3.61 6.33 -15.69
CA VAL A 62 -4.07 7.62 -16.20
C VAL A 62 -3.50 7.82 -17.60
N ARG A 63 -4.05 7.11 -18.59
CA ARG A 63 -3.98 7.62 -19.96
C ARG A 63 -4.90 8.84 -20.02
N PRO A 64 -4.40 10.06 -20.31
CA PRO A 64 -5.30 11.14 -20.70
C PRO A 64 -6.07 10.67 -21.93
N ARG A 65 -7.39 10.89 -21.96
CA ARG A 65 -8.19 10.66 -23.17
C ARG A 65 -7.51 11.39 -24.32
N SER A 66 -7.23 10.68 -25.41
CA SER A 66 -6.66 11.29 -26.60
C SER A 66 -7.64 12.38 -27.07
N PRO A 67 -7.17 13.61 -27.35
CA PRO A 67 -8.01 14.65 -27.95
C PRO A 67 -8.31 14.23 -29.39
N GLY A 68 -9.33 13.40 -29.57
CA GLY A 68 -9.65 12.72 -30.81
C GLY A 68 -10.85 11.78 -30.71
N ASP A 69 -11.31 11.46 -29.50
CA ASP A 69 -12.61 10.83 -29.28
C ASP A 69 -13.72 11.88 -29.51
N THR A 70 -13.97 12.25 -30.77
CA THR A 70 -15.22 12.88 -31.17
C THR A 70 -16.34 11.89 -30.88
N ASP A 71 -17.29 12.28 -30.03
CA ASP A 71 -18.51 11.50 -29.82
C ASP A 71 -19.16 11.19 -31.19
N PRO A 72 -19.65 9.95 -31.41
CA PRO A 72 -20.39 9.64 -32.62
C PRO A 72 -21.59 10.60 -32.71
N PRO A 73 -21.91 11.15 -33.90
CA PRO A 73 -23.01 12.08 -34.04
C PRO A 73 -24.30 11.40 -33.56
N ALA A 74 -25.00 12.07 -32.65
CA ALA A 74 -26.32 11.65 -32.21
C ALA A 74 -27.21 11.48 -33.45
N ASN A 75 -27.60 10.23 -33.71
CA ASN A 75 -28.49 9.91 -34.80
C ASN A 75 -29.92 10.27 -34.39
N GLN A 76 -30.48 11.24 -35.13
CA GLN A 76 -31.88 11.70 -35.21
C GLN A 76 -32.42 12.51 -34.04
#